data_AF-A0A9D9V1U1-F1
#
_entry.id   AF-A0A9D9V1U1-F1
#
_cell.length_a   1.000
_cell.length_b   1.000
_cell.length_c   1.000
_cell.angle_alpha   90.00
_cell.angle_beta   90.00
_cell.angle_gamma   90.00
#
_symmetry.space_group_name_H-M   'P 1'
#
loop_
_entity.id
_entity.type
_entity.pdbx_description
1 polymer ?
#
loop_
_entity_poly.entity_id
_entity_poly.type
_entity_poly.pdbx_seq_one_letter_code
_entity_poly.pdbx_strand_id
1 'polypeptide(L)'
;MALISTPSMLSKQAQDLSDENHHHEKLFTFPFAEYDVLELQAIFIQTGIHVIKTKNIFDGRKIVTTILKSLNYYHNIACITEQVEVPSLAYDVMGHINMQKYRKDNLLIDLEDFFVMHPCFDFIWIELSETIENKYKLQDLKEIFNMFHVEERMPVLIVQYENKL
;
A
#
# COMPACT_ATOMS: atom_id res chain seq x y z
N MET A 1 44.25 19.98 -22.86
CA MET A 1 43.39 18.93 -22.28
C MET A 1 41.95 19.38 -22.46
N ALA A 2 41.19 18.74 -23.34
CA ALA A 2 39.81 19.12 -23.65
C ALA A 2 38.84 18.29 -22.80
N LEU A 3 37.94 18.97 -22.08
CA LEU A 3 36.86 18.36 -21.31
C LEU A 3 35.68 18.10 -22.25
N ILE A 4 35.36 16.83 -22.50
CA ILE A 4 34.16 16.42 -23.22
C ILE A 4 33.07 16.18 -22.19
N SER A 5 32.17 17.16 -22.05
CA SER A 5 30.93 16.98 -21.29
C SER A 5 29.89 16.34 -22.20
N THR A 6 29.62 15.05 -22.01
CA THR A 6 28.46 14.39 -22.61
C THR A 6 27.20 14.73 -21.81
N PRO A 7 26.19 15.40 -22.39
CA PRO A 7 24.90 15.53 -21.74
C PRO A 7 24.18 14.17 -21.75
N SER A 8 23.89 13.63 -20.56
CA SER A 8 23.10 12.42 -20.38
C SER A 8 21.68 12.65 -20.89
N MET A 9 21.33 12.02 -22.01
CA MET A 9 19.98 11.99 -22.58
C MET A 9 19.02 11.08 -21.77
N LEU A 10 19.51 10.40 -20.74
CA LEU A 10 18.73 9.47 -19.91
C LEU A 10 18.03 10.13 -18.71
N SER A 11 18.38 11.37 -18.34
CA SER A 11 17.75 12.04 -17.20
C SER A 11 16.41 12.70 -17.52
N LYS A 12 16.11 12.96 -18.80
CA LYS A 12 14.84 13.60 -19.21
C LYS A 12 13.66 12.65 -19.31
N GLN A 13 13.87 11.34 -19.47
CA GLN A 13 12.77 10.37 -19.52
C GLN A 13 12.33 9.86 -18.15
N ALA A 14 13.13 10.08 -17.08
CA ALA A 14 12.74 9.72 -15.72
C ALA A 14 11.90 10.80 -15.02
N GLN A 15 11.89 12.04 -15.52
CA GLN A 15 11.11 13.14 -14.95
C GLN A 15 9.71 13.32 -15.56
N ASP A 16 9.41 12.66 -16.68
CA ASP A 16 8.10 12.72 -17.34
C ASP A 16 7.11 11.63 -16.88
N LEU A 17 7.52 10.71 -15.98
CA LEU A 17 6.64 9.68 -15.41
C LEU A 17 6.14 10.00 -13.99
N SER A 18 6.61 11.10 -13.39
CA SER A 18 6.21 11.50 -12.03
C SER A 18 4.96 12.39 -11.98
N ASP A 19 4.46 12.89 -13.12
CA ASP A 19 3.38 13.89 -13.19
C ASP A 19 2.01 13.37 -13.69
N GLU A 20 1.83 12.06 -13.92
CA GLU A 20 0.55 11.47 -14.37
C GLU A 20 -0.26 10.74 -13.29
N ASN A 21 -0.04 11.00 -11.99
CA ASN A 21 -0.91 10.47 -10.93
C ASN A 21 -2.21 11.28 -10.75
N HIS A 22 -2.83 11.69 -11.86
CA HIS A 22 -4.26 11.95 -11.93
C HIS A 22 -5.02 10.65 -12.22
N HIS A 23 -4.69 9.58 -11.49
CA HIS A 23 -5.64 8.49 -11.31
C HIS A 23 -6.87 9.11 -10.67
N HIS A 24 -7.88 9.37 -11.50
CA HIS A 24 -9.24 9.57 -11.04
C HIS A 24 -9.51 8.51 -9.99
N GLU A 25 -10.02 8.95 -8.85
CA GLU A 25 -10.31 8.14 -7.68
C GLU A 25 -11.39 7.09 -8.02
N LYS A 26 -10.99 6.07 -8.77
CA LYS A 26 -11.89 5.09 -9.34
C LYS A 26 -12.38 4.17 -8.22
N LEU A 27 -13.69 4.09 -8.11
CA LEU A 27 -14.36 3.17 -7.20
C LEU A 27 -14.42 1.77 -7.83
N PHE A 28 -13.66 0.83 -7.28
CA PHE A 28 -13.72 -0.56 -7.70
C PHE A 28 -14.90 -1.26 -7.04
N THR A 29 -15.75 -1.89 -7.85
CA THR A 29 -16.95 -2.61 -7.40
C THR A 29 -17.09 -3.95 -8.11
N PHE A 30 -17.73 -4.92 -7.46
CA PHE A 30 -18.08 -6.19 -8.08
C PHE A 30 -19.43 -6.11 -8.81
N PRO A 31 -19.61 -6.86 -9.91
CA PRO A 31 -18.60 -7.63 -10.65
C PRO A 31 -17.64 -6.71 -11.43
N PHE A 32 -16.38 -7.14 -11.59
CA PHE A 32 -15.38 -6.36 -12.32
C PHE A 32 -15.63 -6.37 -13.83
N ALA A 33 -15.44 -5.23 -14.47
CA ALA A 33 -15.20 -5.18 -15.90
C ALA A 33 -13.79 -5.71 -16.22
N GLU A 34 -13.58 -6.16 -17.45
CA GLU A 34 -12.26 -6.68 -17.89
C GLU A 34 -11.14 -5.65 -17.66
N TYR A 35 -11.42 -4.38 -17.94
CA TYR A 35 -10.47 -3.29 -17.70
C TYR A 35 -10.14 -3.11 -16.21
N ASP A 36 -11.11 -3.31 -15.30
CA ASP A 36 -10.87 -3.23 -13.85
C ASP A 36 -9.91 -4.33 -13.40
N VAL A 37 -10.03 -5.53 -13.98
CA VAL A 37 -9.13 -6.66 -13.67
C VAL A 37 -7.71 -6.35 -14.09
N LEU A 38 -7.51 -5.81 -15.29
CA LEU A 38 -6.18 -5.44 -15.80
C LEU A 38 -5.53 -4.34 -14.96
N GLU A 39 -6.31 -3.32 -14.59
CA GLU A 39 -5.84 -2.22 -13.74
C GLU A 39 -5.46 -2.72 -12.34
N LEU A 40 -6.31 -3.54 -11.71
CA LEU A 40 -6.00 -4.15 -10.42
C LEU A 40 -4.76 -5.07 -10.50
N GLN A 41 -4.60 -5.85 -11.57
CA GLN A 41 -3.40 -6.67 -11.73
C GLN A 41 -2.14 -5.82 -11.85
N ALA A 42 -2.18 -4.71 -12.61
CA ALA A 42 -1.06 -3.79 -12.72
C ALA A 42 -0.68 -3.20 -11.35
N ILE A 43 -1.67 -2.70 -10.59
CA ILE A 43 -1.49 -2.17 -9.23
C ILE A 43 -0.81 -3.20 -8.31
N PHE A 44 -1.25 -4.45 -8.36
CA PHE A 44 -0.76 -5.49 -7.45
C PHE A 44 0.62 -6.03 -7.84
N ILE A 45 1.11 -5.81 -9.06
CA ILE A 45 2.43 -6.29 -9.51
C ILE A 45 3.48 -5.18 -9.44
N GLN A 46 3.06 -3.92 -9.63
CA GLN A 46 3.97 -2.78 -9.64
C GLN A 46 4.42 -2.44 -8.21
N THR A 47 5.74 -2.32 -8.01
CA THR A 47 6.31 -1.75 -6.78
C THR A 47 5.90 -0.30 -6.64
N GLY A 48 5.61 0.13 -5.42
CA GLY A 48 5.17 1.50 -5.17
C GLY A 48 3.99 1.56 -4.21
N ILE A 49 3.61 2.79 -3.86
CA ILE A 49 2.41 3.04 -3.06
C ILE A 49 1.23 3.28 -4.01
N HIS A 50 0.25 2.41 -3.92
CA HIS A 50 -0.98 2.45 -4.71
C HIS A 50 -2.17 2.71 -3.81
N VAL A 51 -3.17 3.41 -4.34
CA VAL A 51 -4.41 3.69 -3.62
C VAL A 51 -5.57 3.21 -4.47
N ILE A 52 -6.45 2.39 -3.88
CA ILE A 52 -7.72 2.02 -4.49
C ILE A 52 -8.88 2.45 -3.60
N LYS A 53 -10.00 2.79 -4.23
CA LYS A 53 -11.24 3.09 -3.51
C LYS A 53 -12.24 1.96 -3.66
N THR A 54 -12.91 1.62 -2.56
CA THR A 54 -13.99 0.63 -2.55
C THR A 54 -15.15 1.13 -1.71
N LYS A 55 -16.29 0.47 -1.85
CA LYS A 55 -17.51 0.92 -1.19
C LYS A 55 -17.45 0.78 0.33
N ASN A 56 -16.85 -0.30 0.83
CA ASN A 56 -16.75 -0.64 2.24
C ASN A 56 -15.61 -1.64 2.45
N ILE A 57 -15.31 -1.92 3.73
CA ILE A 57 -14.24 -2.83 4.12
C ILE A 57 -14.42 -4.25 3.60
N PHE A 58 -15.65 -4.78 3.63
CA PHE A 58 -15.92 -6.14 3.15
C PHE A 58 -15.61 -6.27 1.66
N ASP A 59 -16.07 -5.32 0.85
CA ASP A 59 -15.77 -5.27 -0.58
C ASP A 59 -14.27 -5.10 -0.81
N GLY A 60 -13.61 -4.18 -0.09
CA GLY A 60 -12.16 -3.99 -0.19
C GLY A 60 -11.37 -5.27 0.09
N ARG A 61 -11.68 -5.96 1.18
CA ARG A 61 -11.09 -7.25 1.53
C ARG A 61 -11.34 -8.29 0.45
N LYS A 62 -12.57 -8.37 -0.05
CA LYS A 62 -12.91 -9.33 -1.10
C LYS A 62 -12.12 -9.07 -2.38
N ILE A 63 -11.93 -7.81 -2.78
CA ILE A 63 -11.08 -7.44 -3.92
C ILE A 63 -9.65 -7.90 -3.68
N VAL A 64 -9.03 -7.43 -2.59
CA VAL A 64 -7.62 -7.70 -2.26
C VAL A 64 -7.35 -9.20 -2.19
N THR A 65 -8.17 -9.93 -1.44
CA THR A 65 -8.00 -11.38 -1.27
C THR A 65 -8.23 -12.15 -2.57
N THR A 66 -9.14 -11.71 -3.44
CA THR A 66 -9.37 -12.34 -4.75
C THR A 66 -8.15 -12.17 -5.66
N ILE A 67 -7.60 -10.95 -5.75
CA ILE A 67 -6.44 -10.66 -6.60
C ILE A 67 -5.19 -11.37 -6.06
N LEU A 68 -4.91 -11.28 -4.76
CA LEU A 68 -3.74 -11.95 -4.15
C LEU A 68 -3.77 -13.47 -4.37
N LYS A 69 -4.94 -14.11 -4.18
CA LYS A 69 -5.10 -15.55 -4.45
C LYS A 69 -4.97 -15.89 -5.93
N SER A 70 -5.43 -15.02 -6.82
CA SER A 70 -5.35 -15.24 -8.27
C SER A 70 -3.93 -15.12 -8.79
N LEU A 71 -3.16 -14.17 -8.26
CA LEU A 71 -1.75 -13.99 -8.60
C LEU A 71 -0.87 -15.10 -8.00
N ASN A 72 -1.20 -15.55 -6.78
CA ASN A 72 -0.46 -16.59 -6.06
C ASN A 72 1.06 -16.36 -6.06
N TYR A 73 1.45 -15.09 -5.91
CA TYR A 73 2.83 -14.63 -6.01
C TYR A 73 3.41 -14.19 -4.65
N TYR A 74 2.56 -13.63 -3.80
CA TYR A 74 2.92 -13.11 -2.48
C TYR A 74 2.72 -14.18 -1.40
N HIS A 75 3.70 -14.30 -0.51
CA HIS A 75 3.74 -15.30 0.55
C HIS A 75 3.75 -14.66 1.95
N ASN A 76 4.32 -13.47 2.08
CA ASN A 76 4.46 -12.75 3.34
C ASN A 76 3.71 -11.41 3.24
N ILE A 77 2.39 -11.49 3.40
CA ILE A 77 1.49 -10.33 3.25
C ILE A 77 1.27 -9.70 4.62
N ALA A 78 1.61 -8.42 4.77
CA ALA A 78 1.28 -7.63 5.95
C ALA A 78 -0.06 -6.91 5.76
N CYS A 79 -0.92 -6.94 6.77
CA CYS A 79 -2.14 -6.14 6.83
C CYS A 79 -2.08 -5.18 8.03
N ILE A 80 -2.23 -3.88 7.74
CA ILE A 80 -2.38 -2.83 8.73
C ILE A 80 -3.85 -2.45 8.77
N THR A 81 -4.52 -2.80 9.86
CA THR A 81 -5.94 -2.51 10.06
C THR A 81 -6.28 -2.35 11.54
N GLU A 82 -7.29 -1.54 11.84
CA GLU A 82 -7.86 -1.47 13.19
C GLU A 82 -9.00 -2.49 13.42
N GLN A 83 -9.41 -3.23 12.39
CA GLN A 83 -10.40 -4.28 12.56
C GLN A 83 -9.80 -5.50 13.25
N VAL A 84 -10.57 -6.10 14.17
CA VAL A 84 -10.13 -7.23 14.99
C VAL A 84 -9.86 -8.48 14.16
N GLU A 85 -10.61 -8.68 13.08
CA GLU A 85 -10.45 -9.86 12.22
C GLU A 85 -9.62 -9.48 11.01
N VAL A 86 -8.43 -10.05 10.88
CA VAL A 86 -7.58 -9.93 9.67
C VAL A 86 -7.78 -11.16 8.80
N PRO A 87 -7.87 -11.03 7.46
CA PRO A 87 -7.94 -12.21 6.59
C PRO A 87 -6.79 -13.18 6.84
N SER A 88 -7.09 -14.47 6.90
CA SER A 88 -6.12 -15.52 7.26
C SER A 88 -4.86 -15.63 6.39
N LEU A 89 -4.87 -14.99 5.22
CA LEU A 89 -3.72 -14.93 4.32
C LEU A 89 -2.71 -13.83 4.70
N ALA A 90 -3.08 -12.91 5.58
CA ALA A 90 -2.27 -11.75 5.93
C ALA A 90 -1.90 -11.77 7.42
N TYR A 91 -0.73 -11.20 7.71
CA TYR A 91 -0.23 -10.98 9.05
C TYR A 91 -0.83 -9.72 9.65
N ASP A 92 -1.37 -9.82 10.88
CA ASP A 92 -1.93 -8.68 11.61
C ASP A 92 -0.82 -7.84 12.25
N VAL A 93 -0.41 -6.77 11.57
CA VAL A 93 0.64 -5.84 12.03
C VAL A 93 0.19 -5.10 13.29
N MET A 94 -1.05 -4.63 13.31
CA MET A 94 -1.58 -3.83 14.42
C MET A 94 -1.77 -4.69 15.67
N GLY A 95 -2.27 -5.90 15.51
CA GLY A 95 -2.35 -6.90 16.59
C GLY A 95 -0.98 -7.17 17.20
N HIS A 96 0.05 -7.35 16.38
CA HIS A 96 1.41 -7.54 16.85
C HIS A 96 1.93 -6.36 17.68
N ILE A 97 1.82 -5.14 17.15
CA ILE A 97 2.25 -3.91 17.84
C ILE A 97 1.55 -3.78 19.19
N ASN A 98 0.24 -4.06 19.22
CA ASN A 98 -0.58 -4.01 20.43
C ASN A 98 -0.14 -5.05 21.47
N MET A 99 0.22 -6.26 21.05
CA MET A 99 0.66 -7.34 21.94
C MET A 99 2.02 -7.06 22.58
N GLN A 100 2.95 -6.49 21.83
CA GLN A 100 4.32 -6.25 22.31
C GLN A 100 4.43 -5.04 23.25
N LYS A 101 3.32 -4.35 23.55
CA LYS A 101 3.28 -3.12 24.38
C LYS A 101 4.21 -2.02 23.86
N TYR A 102 4.51 -2.02 22.57
CA TYR A 102 5.35 -0.99 21.97
C TYR A 102 4.67 0.37 21.88
N ARG A 103 3.36 0.47 22.16
CA ARG A 103 2.58 1.70 22.00
C ARG A 103 3.27 2.90 22.62
N LYS A 104 3.89 3.71 21.77
CA LYS A 104 4.36 5.05 22.08
C LYS A 104 3.28 6.11 21.82
N ASP A 105 2.02 5.68 21.74
CA ASP A 105 0.84 6.46 21.30
C ASP A 105 1.01 7.11 19.92
N ASN A 106 1.96 6.61 19.11
CA ASN A 106 2.25 7.12 17.77
C ASN A 106 2.43 5.94 16.81
N LEU A 107 1.40 5.68 16.00
CA LEU A 107 1.42 4.61 14.99
C LEU A 107 2.62 4.72 14.05
N LEU A 108 3.08 5.94 13.74
CA LEU A 108 4.18 6.11 12.78
C LEU A 108 5.46 5.50 13.34
N ILE A 109 5.76 5.77 14.62
CA ILE A 109 6.93 5.21 15.31
C ILE A 109 6.76 3.70 15.50
N ASP A 110 5.54 3.26 15.85
CA ASP A 110 5.28 1.84 16.07
C ASP A 110 5.42 1.02 14.77
N LEU A 111 5.00 1.57 13.62
CA LEU A 111 5.17 0.95 12.30
C LEU A 111 6.64 0.94 11.88
N GLU A 112 7.37 2.04 12.13
CA GLU A 112 8.82 2.12 11.92
C GLU A 112 9.55 1.00 12.67
N ASP A 113 9.35 0.92 14.00
CA ASP A 113 9.97 -0.11 14.84
C ASP A 113 9.60 -1.52 14.35
N PHE A 114 8.33 -1.72 13.94
CA PHE A 114 7.87 -3.00 13.41
C PHE A 114 8.59 -3.39 12.11
N PHE A 115 8.68 -2.51 11.11
CA PHE A 115 9.29 -2.85 9.83
C PHE A 115 10.80 -3.03 9.91
N VAL A 116 11.48 -2.35 10.86
CA VAL A 116 12.89 -2.60 11.17
C VAL A 116 13.09 -4.02 11.72
N MET A 117 12.20 -4.48 12.59
CA MET A 117 12.27 -5.79 13.23
C MET A 117 11.76 -6.93 12.35
N HIS A 118 10.86 -6.64 11.41
CA HIS A 118 10.17 -7.62 10.55
C HIS A 118 10.26 -7.27 9.05
N PRO A 119 11.46 -7.30 8.44
CA PRO A 119 11.66 -6.85 7.05
C PRO A 119 11.24 -7.88 5.97
N CYS A 120 10.59 -8.99 6.33
CA CYS A 120 10.39 -10.15 5.45
C CYS A 120 9.08 -10.14 4.66
N PHE A 121 8.33 -9.04 4.66
CA PHE A 121 7.10 -8.94 3.88
C PHE A 121 7.40 -8.72 2.38
N ASP A 122 6.55 -9.30 1.53
CA ASP A 122 6.60 -9.14 0.07
C ASP A 122 5.39 -8.38 -0.49
N PHE A 123 4.42 -8.04 0.36
CA PHE A 123 3.28 -7.18 0.06
C PHE A 123 2.77 -6.52 1.33
N ILE A 124 2.41 -5.24 1.25
CA ILE A 124 1.78 -4.53 2.36
C ILE A 124 0.41 -4.02 1.92
N TRP A 125 -0.57 -4.24 2.78
CA TRP A 125 -1.93 -3.81 2.60
C TRP A 125 -2.39 -2.99 3.81
N ILE A 126 -2.95 -1.81 3.56
CA ILE A 126 -3.42 -0.88 4.57
C ILE A 126 -4.91 -0.63 4.36
N GLU A 127 -5.69 -0.90 5.40
CA GLU A 127 -7.11 -0.57 5.44
C GLU A 127 -7.28 0.83 6.00
N LEU A 128 -7.56 1.81 5.15
CA LEU A 128 -7.71 3.20 5.57
C LEU A 128 -9.15 3.44 6.07
N SER A 129 -9.43 2.94 7.29
CA SER A 129 -10.70 3.18 7.98
C SER A 129 -10.86 4.66 8.36
N GLU A 130 -12.08 5.08 8.69
CA GLU A 130 -12.33 6.45 9.19
C GLU A 130 -11.48 6.78 10.42
N THR A 131 -11.33 5.83 11.33
CA THR A 131 -10.54 6.02 12.54
C THR A 131 -9.05 6.18 12.24
N ILE A 132 -8.51 5.45 11.24
CA ILE A 132 -7.12 5.65 10.79
C ILE A 132 -6.98 7.00 10.08
N GLU A 133 -7.90 7.37 9.18
CA GLU A 133 -7.86 8.67 8.48
C GLU A 133 -7.97 9.86 9.45
N ASN A 134 -8.78 9.74 10.50
CA ASN A 134 -8.95 10.79 11.51
C ASN A 134 -7.70 10.98 12.37
N LYS A 135 -6.91 9.91 12.56
CA LYS A 135 -5.67 9.95 13.36
C LYS A 135 -4.45 10.30 12.52
N TYR A 136 -4.41 9.87 11.26
CA TYR A 136 -3.22 9.94 10.41
C TYR A 136 -3.61 10.42 9.02
N LYS A 137 -2.89 11.42 8.51
CA LYS A 137 -3.11 11.84 7.12
C LYS A 137 -2.52 10.77 6.20
N LEU A 138 -3.18 10.55 5.07
CA LEU A 138 -2.68 9.67 4.02
C LEU A 138 -1.23 10.01 3.61
N GLN A 139 -0.88 11.29 3.64
CA GLN A 139 0.47 11.77 3.34
C GLN A 139 1.50 11.29 4.37
N ASP A 140 1.16 11.31 5.66
CA ASP A 140 2.04 10.85 6.74
C ASP A 140 2.32 9.34 6.59
N LEU A 141 1.29 8.56 6.23
CA LEU A 141 1.45 7.13 5.93
C LEU A 141 2.37 6.90 4.72
N LYS A 142 2.20 7.68 3.65
CA LYS A 142 3.07 7.58 2.46
C LYS A 142 4.53 7.89 2.80
N GLU A 143 4.77 8.90 3.64
CA GLU A 143 6.11 9.30 4.05
C GLU A 143 6.85 8.21 4.83
N ILE A 144 6.16 7.40 5.64
CA ILE A 144 6.78 6.23 6.31
C ILE A 144 7.34 5.27 5.28
N PHE A 145 6.50 4.82 4.35
CA PHE A 145 6.93 3.79 3.40
C PHE A 145 8.09 4.30 2.54
N ASN A 146 8.02 5.56 2.13
CA ASN A 146 9.11 6.24 1.43
C ASN A 146 10.40 6.32 2.24
N MET A 147 10.32 6.66 3.53
CA MET A 147 11.51 6.76 4.41
C MET A 147 12.25 5.43 4.53
N PHE A 148 11.53 4.32 4.49
CA PHE A 148 12.11 2.98 4.54
C PHE A 148 12.42 2.39 3.15
N HIS A 149 12.20 3.12 2.05
CA HIS A 149 12.33 2.59 0.69
C HIS A 149 11.59 1.25 0.52
N VAL A 150 10.41 1.14 1.15
CA VAL A 150 9.57 -0.07 1.10
C VAL A 150 8.88 -0.15 -0.26
N GLU A 151 8.46 1.00 -0.77
CA GLU A 151 7.85 1.21 -2.07
C GLU A 151 8.79 0.84 -3.24
N GLU A 152 10.11 0.91 -3.04
CA GLU A 152 11.10 0.48 -4.04
C GLU A 152 11.21 -1.05 -4.12
N ARG A 153 10.75 -1.77 -3.09
CA ARG A 153 11.00 -3.20 -2.91
C ARG A 153 9.76 -4.06 -3.04
N MET A 154 8.59 -3.51 -2.73
CA MET A 154 7.32 -4.24 -2.77
C MET A 154 6.14 -3.31 -3.06
N PRO A 155 4.99 -3.86 -3.51
CA PRO A 155 3.76 -3.11 -3.57
C PRO A 155 3.22 -2.79 -2.16
N VAL A 156 2.80 -1.55 -1.98
CA VAL A 156 2.06 -1.07 -0.81
C VAL A 156 0.69 -0.61 -1.29
N LEU A 157 -0.35 -1.35 -0.91
CA LEU A 157 -1.72 -1.05 -1.30
C LEU A 157 -2.50 -0.40 -0.16
N ILE A 158 -2.99 0.82 -0.39
CA ILE A 158 -3.88 1.53 0.52
C ILE A 158 -5.31 1.39 -0.02
N VAL A 159 -6.20 0.85 0.79
CA VAL A 159 -7.62 0.68 0.46
C VAL A 159 -8.42 1.73 1.21
N GLN A 160 -9.02 2.66 0.48
CA GLN A 160 -9.92 3.68 1.02
C GLN A 160 -11.37 3.27 0.84
N TYR A 161 -12.22 3.70 1.77
CA TYR A 161 -13.64 3.34 1.79
C TYR A 161 -14.53 4.56 1.64
N GLU A 162 -15.52 4.50 0.75
CA GLU A 162 -16.57 5.53 0.67
C GLU A 162 -17.49 5.51 1.90
N ASN A 163 -18.01 4.33 2.25
CA ASN A 163 -18.82 4.16 3.45
C ASN A 163 -17.89 3.87 4.62
N LYS A 164 -17.51 4.96 5.27
CA LYS A 164 -16.87 5.01 6.58
C LYS A 164 -17.87 4.50 7.62
N LEU A 165 -17.63 3.29 8.13
CA LEU A 165 -18.41 2.68 9.22
C LEU A 165 -17.83 3.10 10.57
#